data_AF-A0A7J6XGP1-F1
#
_entry.id   AF-A0A7J6XGP1-F1
#
_cell.length_a   1.000
_cell.length_b   1.000
_cell.length_c   1.000
_cell.angle_alpha   90.00
_cell.angle_beta   90.00
_cell.angle_gamma   90.00
#
_symmetry.space_group_name_H-M   'P 1'
#
loop_
_entity.id
_entity.type
_entity.pdbx_description
1 polymer ?
#
loop_
_entity_poly.entity_id
_entity_poly.type
_entity_poly.pdbx_seq_one_letter_code
_entity_poly.pdbx_strand_id
1 'polypeptide(L)'
;MGIRFILLVNKQGQTRLAQYYEYLTIEQRRALEGEIVRRCLARNEQQCSFVEHRNYKIVYRRYASLFFLVGVDNDENELAILEFIHLLVETMDRLFGNVCELDIMFHLEKVHFMLEEMIMNGCKDDKAENNGMFVFGSSLVDNGNNNFVENATSKADYMPYGVDFPQGPSGRFSNGKNVIDALGQLLKLPSLIPAFKHPNTKGNMIVHGVDFASGGSGILDETGSVAGRVITLNQQIKNFEEITLPELKAQLGNTTLSKYLFVVGSGGNDYLLNYFLPTNPRKISLPDFTANLTQSLSTQIQKLHSLGARKFVLVSVYPLGCIPFVKKTFWLHPGCMIGLNEAALLFNRQLKSLVNDLKPKLPGSNLMYIDTYNIIKDILDNPSPKGFNDTENTCCEVPSFLNGGNGILCKRDGSACGNRGNYVFFDGLHPTEAVNDIIANKAYTSNLETEVFPMNVQQLAQIQQVQL
;
A
#
# COMPACT_ATOMS: atom_id res chain seq x y z
N MET A 1 25.21 7.96 6.67
CA MET A 1 26.18 6.87 6.43
C MET A 1 25.98 6.36 5.00
N GLY A 2 26.91 6.68 4.10
CA GLY A 2 26.92 6.35 2.68
C GLY A 2 27.37 4.92 2.38
N ILE A 3 26.75 3.92 3.03
CA ILE A 3 26.94 2.51 2.64
C ILE A 3 26.25 2.29 1.30
N ARG A 4 27.00 1.78 0.31
CA ARG A 4 26.51 1.48 -1.04
C ARG A 4 26.15 0.02 -1.21
N PHE A 5 26.91 -0.88 -0.58
CA PHE A 5 26.63 -2.31 -0.59
C PHE A 5 27.32 -3.05 0.56
N ILE A 6 26.78 -4.22 0.89
CA ILE A 6 27.35 -5.17 1.85
C ILE A 6 27.38 -6.55 1.19
N LEU A 7 28.54 -7.21 1.26
CA LEU A 7 28.74 -8.56 0.77
C LEU A 7 29.28 -9.44 1.90
N LEU A 8 28.69 -10.63 2.06
CA LEU A 8 29.26 -11.71 2.86
C LEU A 8 29.74 -12.79 1.92
N VAL A 9 31.00 -13.16 2.05
CA VAL A 9 31.68 -14.04 1.10
C VAL A 9 32.46 -15.09 1.86
N ASN A 10 32.41 -16.34 1.42
CA ASN A 10 33.21 -17.40 2.06
C ASN A 10 34.67 -17.39 1.57
N LYS A 11 35.51 -18.26 2.15
CA LYS A 11 36.93 -18.38 1.77
C LYS A 11 37.16 -18.76 0.30
N GLN A 12 36.20 -19.39 -0.36
CA GLN A 12 36.25 -19.77 -1.77
C GLN A 12 35.85 -18.63 -2.71
N GLY A 13 35.46 -17.46 -2.18
CA GLY A 13 35.01 -16.33 -2.97
C GLY A 13 33.55 -16.42 -3.42
N GLN A 14 32.76 -17.31 -2.83
CA GLN A 14 31.33 -17.41 -3.13
C GLN A 14 30.54 -16.44 -2.25
N THR A 15 29.76 -15.57 -2.88
CA THR A 15 28.85 -14.66 -2.20
C THR A 15 27.72 -15.45 -1.53
N ARG A 16 27.53 -15.22 -0.22
CA ARG A 16 26.46 -15.80 0.60
C ARG A 16 25.33 -14.82 0.88
N LEU A 17 25.66 -13.55 0.97
CA LEU A 17 24.69 -12.47 1.06
C LEU A 17 25.21 -11.28 0.26
N ALA A 18 24.32 -10.64 -0.49
CA ALA A 18 24.61 -9.41 -1.20
C ALA A 18 23.44 -8.43 -1.02
N GLN A 19 23.72 -7.27 -0.44
CA GLN A 19 22.77 -6.18 -0.26
C GLN A 19 23.31 -4.93 -0.93
N TYR A 20 22.47 -4.27 -1.73
CA TYR A 20 22.83 -3.06 -2.47
C TYR A 20 21.85 -1.93 -2.12
N TYR A 21 22.38 -0.76 -1.80
CA TYR A 21 21.62 0.45 -1.45
C TYR A 21 21.60 1.49 -2.57
N GLU A 22 22.20 1.16 -3.71
CA GLU A 22 22.13 1.92 -4.95
C GLU A 22 21.74 1.01 -6.12
N TYR A 23 21.20 1.61 -7.17
CA TYR A 23 20.84 0.86 -8.36
C TYR A 23 22.09 0.52 -9.19
N LEU A 24 22.36 -0.77 -9.32
CA LEU A 24 23.36 -1.33 -10.25
C LEU A 24 22.70 -2.44 -11.07
N THR A 25 23.02 -2.52 -12.37
CA THR A 25 22.57 -3.62 -13.23
C THR A 25 23.18 -4.95 -12.78
N ILE A 26 22.56 -6.08 -13.13
CA ILE A 26 23.06 -7.41 -12.76
C ILE A 26 24.49 -7.65 -13.27
N GLU A 27 24.81 -7.17 -14.48
CA GLU A 27 26.16 -7.27 -15.04
C GLU A 27 27.17 -6.44 -14.26
N GLN A 28 26.80 -5.20 -13.89
CA GLN A 28 27.64 -4.33 -13.06
C GLN A 28 27.91 -4.95 -11.68
N ARG A 29 26.89 -5.53 -11.05
CA ARG A 29 27.03 -6.22 -9.75
C ARG A 29 27.99 -7.38 -9.85
N ARG A 30 27.81 -8.28 -10.83
CA ARG A 30 28.70 -9.44 -11.03
C ARG A 30 30.15 -9.03 -11.27
N ALA A 31 30.38 -7.99 -12.08
CA ALA A 31 31.72 -7.46 -12.33
C ALA A 31 32.34 -6.86 -11.05
N LEU A 32 31.58 -6.03 -10.34
CA LEU A 32 31.99 -5.37 -9.10
C LEU A 32 32.31 -6.38 -8.00
N GLU A 33 31.41 -7.33 -7.73
CA GLU A 33 31.62 -8.41 -6.75
C GLU A 33 32.87 -9.21 -7.09
N GLY A 34 32.99 -9.67 -8.35
CA GLY A 34 34.13 -10.48 -8.77
C GLY A 34 35.47 -9.76 -8.62
N GLU A 35 35.53 -8.46 -8.92
CA GLU A 35 36.75 -7.65 -8.76
C GLU A 35 37.11 -7.42 -7.28
N ILE A 36 36.12 -7.02 -6.48
CA ILE A 36 36.32 -6.71 -5.05
C ILE A 36 36.67 -7.96 -4.26
N VAL A 37 35.94 -9.06 -4.46
CA VAL A 37 36.18 -10.33 -3.78
C VAL A 37 37.59 -10.84 -4.06
N ARG A 38 38.02 -10.86 -5.34
CA ARG A 38 39.39 -11.27 -5.69
C ARG A 38 40.44 -10.42 -5.00
N ARG A 39 40.24 -9.09 -4.95
CA ARG A 39 41.19 -8.16 -4.30
C ARG A 39 41.24 -8.36 -2.80
N CYS A 40 40.10 -8.51 -2.13
CA CYS A 40 40.05 -8.67 -0.67
C CYS A 40 40.58 -10.04 -0.23
N LEU A 41 40.27 -11.12 -0.94
CA LEU A 41 40.73 -12.48 -0.59
C LEU A 41 42.20 -12.73 -0.91
N ALA A 42 42.81 -11.99 -1.85
CA ALA A 42 44.23 -12.09 -2.17
C ALA A 42 45.15 -11.44 -1.10
N ARG A 43 44.58 -10.74 -0.13
CA ARG A 43 45.34 -9.99 0.89
C ARG A 43 45.72 -10.87 2.08
N ASN A 44 46.86 -10.57 2.69
CA ASN A 44 47.35 -11.25 3.88
C ASN A 44 47.04 -10.47 5.17
N GLU A 45 47.27 -11.10 6.33
CA GLU A 45 46.93 -10.54 7.65
C GLU A 45 47.77 -9.31 8.05
N GLN A 46 48.86 -9.01 7.35
CA GLN A 46 49.68 -7.82 7.60
C GLN A 46 49.18 -6.58 6.85
N GLN A 47 48.23 -6.74 5.93
CA GLN A 47 47.66 -5.66 5.15
C GLN A 47 46.41 -5.09 5.81
N CYS A 48 46.17 -3.79 5.65
CA CYS A 48 45.01 -3.13 6.24
C CYS A 48 43.67 -3.64 5.65
N SER A 49 42.61 -3.47 6.44
CA SER A 49 41.22 -3.80 6.10
C SER A 49 40.56 -2.87 5.07
N PHE A 50 41.31 -1.95 4.47
CA PHE A 50 40.78 -0.92 3.58
C PHE A 50 41.34 -1.11 2.17
N VAL A 51 40.46 -1.07 1.17
CA VAL A 51 40.80 -1.23 -0.23
C VAL A 51 40.05 -0.19 -1.05
N GLU A 52 40.77 0.65 -1.78
CA GLU A 52 40.16 1.55 -2.74
C GLU A 52 39.84 0.80 -4.05
N HIS A 53 38.62 0.98 -4.53
CA HIS A 53 38.18 0.38 -5.79
C HIS A 53 37.18 1.28 -6.51
N ARG A 54 37.62 1.83 -7.65
CA ARG A 54 36.83 2.78 -8.46
C ARG A 54 36.42 3.99 -7.60
N ASN A 55 35.12 4.20 -7.42
CA ASN A 55 34.56 5.30 -6.65
C ASN A 55 34.22 4.91 -5.21
N TYR A 56 34.60 3.71 -4.77
CA TYR A 56 34.28 3.20 -3.44
C TYR A 56 35.54 2.96 -2.61
N LYS A 57 35.41 3.20 -1.31
CA LYS A 57 36.27 2.60 -0.30
C LYS A 57 35.63 1.31 0.18
N ILE A 58 36.38 0.23 0.13
CA ILE A 58 35.94 -1.09 0.62
C ILE A 58 36.58 -1.33 1.97
N VAL A 59 35.74 -1.48 2.99
CA VAL A 59 36.15 -1.87 4.33
C VAL A 59 35.79 -3.34 4.52
N TYR A 60 36.77 -4.18 4.84
CA TYR A 60 36.53 -5.61 4.99
C TYR A 60 37.17 -6.21 6.25
N ARG A 61 36.51 -7.23 6.80
CA ARG A 61 37.03 -8.00 7.93
C ARG A 61 36.62 -9.46 7.84
N ARG A 62 37.51 -10.34 8.28
CA ARG A 62 37.28 -11.78 8.34
C ARG A 62 36.83 -12.20 9.73
N TYR A 63 35.76 -12.97 9.80
CA TYR A 63 35.27 -13.66 11.00
C TYR A 63 35.11 -15.14 10.67
N ALA A 64 35.90 -16.00 11.31
CA ALA A 64 35.97 -17.43 11.01
C ALA A 64 36.20 -17.74 9.51
N SER A 65 35.20 -18.30 8.82
CA SER A 65 35.21 -18.62 7.38
C SER A 65 34.58 -17.57 6.49
N LEU A 66 34.00 -16.51 7.05
CA LEU A 66 33.29 -15.47 6.33
C LEU A 66 34.10 -14.17 6.28
N PHE A 67 34.02 -13.51 5.14
CA PHE A 67 34.51 -12.17 4.92
C PHE A 67 33.30 -11.25 4.79
N PHE A 68 33.32 -10.18 5.57
CA PHE A 68 32.35 -9.09 5.51
C PHE A 68 33.00 -7.96 4.76
N LEU A 69 32.42 -7.55 3.63
CA LEU A 69 32.92 -6.48 2.79
C LEU A 69 31.83 -5.41 2.69
N VAL A 70 32.16 -4.17 3.05
CA VAL A 70 31.25 -3.03 3.00
C VAL A 70 31.84 -1.99 2.06
N GLY A 71 31.10 -1.68 0.99
CA GLY A 71 31.44 -0.59 0.08
C GLY A 71 30.81 0.71 0.54
N VAL A 72 31.63 1.74 0.71
CA VAL A 72 31.21 3.07 1.15
C VAL A 72 31.75 4.17 0.24
N ASP A 73 31.14 5.35 0.32
CA ASP A 73 31.67 6.55 -0.33
C ASP A 73 33.05 6.95 0.23
N ASN A 74 33.78 7.75 -0.54
CA ASN A 74 35.16 8.13 -0.21
C ASN A 74 35.27 9.04 1.02
N ASP A 75 34.18 9.69 1.44
CA ASP A 75 34.10 10.61 2.58
C ASP A 75 33.72 9.92 3.91
N GLU A 76 33.38 8.63 3.88
CA GLU A 76 33.04 7.87 5.08
C GLU A 76 34.29 7.47 5.90
N ASN A 77 34.11 7.40 7.23
CA ASN A 77 35.17 7.02 8.16
C ASN A 77 35.33 5.49 8.21
N GLU A 78 36.47 4.97 7.77
CA GLU A 78 36.69 3.54 7.61
C GLU A 78 36.72 2.79 8.95
N LEU A 79 37.10 3.45 10.04
CA LEU A 79 37.09 2.87 11.40
C LEU A 79 35.66 2.69 11.91
N ALA A 80 34.76 3.64 11.62
CA ALA A 80 33.35 3.51 11.97
C ALA A 80 32.70 2.33 11.24
N ILE A 81 33.09 2.09 9.97
CA ILE A 81 32.61 0.94 9.21
C ILE A 81 33.16 -0.38 9.76
N LEU A 82 34.42 -0.42 10.24
CA LEU A 82 34.95 -1.60 10.93
C LEU A 82 34.19 -1.92 12.22
N GLU A 83 33.83 -0.89 12.99
CA GLU A 83 33.02 -1.03 14.19
C GLU A 83 31.60 -1.52 13.85
N PHE A 84 30.99 -0.98 12.79
CA PHE A 84 29.73 -1.47 12.27
C PHE A 84 29.79 -2.95 11.87
N ILE A 85 30.82 -3.39 11.15
CA ILE A 85 31.00 -4.80 10.80
C ILE A 85 31.10 -5.66 12.08
N HIS A 86 31.79 -5.17 13.11
CA HIS A 86 31.89 -5.88 14.39
C HIS A 86 30.53 -6.02 15.07
N LEU A 87 29.78 -4.93 15.18
CA LEU A 87 28.43 -4.93 15.74
C LEU A 87 27.48 -5.84 14.96
N LEU A 88 27.59 -5.87 13.62
CA LEU A 88 26.82 -6.75 12.76
C LEU A 88 27.08 -8.22 13.12
N VAL A 89 28.34 -8.62 13.23
CA VAL A 89 28.71 -9.99 13.59
C VAL A 89 28.22 -10.36 14.98
N GLU A 90 28.39 -9.48 15.98
CA GLU A 90 27.87 -9.74 17.33
C GLU A 90 26.34 -9.88 17.36
N THR A 91 25.63 -9.06 16.58
CA THR A 91 24.17 -9.11 16.49
C THR A 91 23.72 -10.42 15.85
N MET A 92 24.40 -10.85 14.77
CA MET A 92 24.15 -12.17 14.16
C MET A 92 24.41 -13.30 15.15
N ASP A 93 25.51 -13.24 15.89
CA ASP A 93 25.87 -14.29 16.84
C ASP A 93 24.84 -14.43 17.96
N ARG A 94 24.31 -13.31 18.48
CA ARG A 94 23.21 -13.30 19.45
C ARG A 94 21.90 -13.83 18.86
N LEU A 95 21.61 -13.56 17.58
CA LEU A 95 20.37 -13.97 16.92
C LEU A 95 20.31 -15.45 16.56
N PHE A 96 21.46 -16.07 16.32
CA PHE A 96 21.56 -17.48 15.90
C PHE A 96 22.14 -18.40 16.98
N GLY A 97 22.70 -17.86 18.07
CA GLY A 97 23.25 -18.66 19.16
C GLY A 97 24.51 -19.42 18.73
N ASN A 98 25.51 -18.67 18.25
CA ASN A 98 26.75 -19.11 17.58
C ASN A 98 26.60 -19.24 16.05
N VAL A 99 26.71 -18.11 15.35
CA VAL A 99 26.39 -18.02 13.91
C VAL A 99 27.42 -18.75 13.03
N CYS A 100 26.95 -19.59 12.11
CA CYS A 100 27.76 -20.18 11.06
C CYS A 100 27.26 -19.84 9.64
N GLU A 101 28.06 -20.16 8.62
CA GLU A 101 27.71 -19.92 7.22
C GLU A 101 26.37 -20.54 6.80
N LEU A 102 26.05 -21.74 7.33
CA LEU A 102 24.80 -22.42 7.03
C LEU A 102 23.58 -21.68 7.62
N ASP A 103 23.69 -21.13 8.82
CA ASP A 103 22.58 -20.38 9.45
C ASP A 103 22.19 -19.16 8.62
N ILE A 104 23.19 -18.45 8.08
CA ILE A 104 22.98 -17.31 7.21
C ILE A 104 22.27 -17.75 5.92
N MET A 105 22.71 -18.86 5.33
CA MET A 105 22.12 -19.38 4.09
C MET A 105 20.68 -19.89 4.27
N PHE A 106 20.37 -20.53 5.39
CA PHE A 106 19.01 -21.02 5.70
C PHE A 106 18.06 -19.92 6.19
N HIS A 107 18.60 -18.79 6.67
CA HIS A 107 17.82 -17.68 7.22
C HIS A 107 18.13 -16.34 6.54
N LEU A 108 18.37 -16.35 5.23
CA LEU A 108 18.69 -15.17 4.42
C LEU A 108 17.73 -14.00 4.69
N GLU A 109 16.42 -14.23 4.69
CA GLU A 109 15.41 -13.19 4.94
C GLU A 109 15.60 -12.52 6.31
N LYS A 110 15.90 -13.30 7.36
CA LYS A 110 16.14 -12.78 8.72
C LYS A 110 17.42 -11.94 8.78
N VAL A 111 18.45 -12.34 8.02
CA VAL A 111 19.71 -11.59 7.96
C VAL A 111 19.54 -10.29 7.16
N HIS A 112 18.80 -10.30 6.05
CA HIS A 112 18.45 -9.09 5.31
C HIS A 112 17.63 -8.12 6.16
N PHE A 113 16.61 -8.61 6.87
CA PHE A 113 15.81 -7.80 7.79
C PHE A 113 16.66 -7.15 8.90
N MET A 114 17.55 -7.92 9.53
CA MET A 114 18.47 -7.39 10.54
C MET A 114 19.42 -6.34 9.96
N LEU A 115 19.99 -6.57 8.77
CA LEU A 115 20.86 -5.60 8.10
C LEU A 115 20.13 -4.29 7.80
N GLU A 116 18.88 -4.37 7.35
CA GLU A 116 18.03 -3.21 7.12
C GLU A 116 17.78 -2.46 8.43
N GLU A 117 17.40 -3.14 9.50
CA GLU A 117 17.24 -2.52 10.84
C GLU A 117 18.51 -1.82 11.32
N MET A 118 19.68 -2.45 11.17
CA MET A 118 20.94 -1.90 11.66
C MET A 118 21.38 -0.66 10.86
N ILE A 119 21.11 -0.62 9.56
CA ILE A 119 21.47 0.52 8.71
C ILE A 119 20.46 1.66 8.85
N MET A 120 19.17 1.33 8.98
CA MET A 120 18.10 2.31 9.16
C MET A 120 18.12 2.95 10.55
N ASN A 121 18.56 2.26 11.61
CA ASN A 121 18.71 2.84 12.95
C ASN A 121 19.93 3.79 13.10
N GLY A 122 20.85 3.82 12.13
CA GLY A 122 22.03 4.70 12.10
C GLY A 122 21.86 5.97 11.25
N CYS A 123 20.78 6.07 10.49
CA CYS A 123 20.38 7.27 9.76
C CYS A 123 18.95 7.57 10.19
N LYS A 124 18.77 8.54 11.09
CA LYS A 124 17.51 9.31 11.06
C LYS A 124 17.46 9.94 9.67
N ASP A 125 16.82 9.26 8.74
CA ASP A 125 16.38 9.87 7.51
C ASP A 125 15.32 10.88 7.99
N ASP A 126 15.70 12.15 8.15
CA ASP A 126 14.82 13.26 8.48
C ASP A 126 13.84 13.54 7.31
N LYS A 127 13.25 12.50 6.72
CA LYS A 127 12.35 12.53 5.59
C LYS A 127 11.20 11.54 5.80
N ALA A 128 10.04 12.13 6.09
CA ALA A 128 8.72 11.54 6.37
C ALA A 128 8.63 10.74 7.68
N GLU A 129 8.27 11.44 8.76
CA GLU A 129 7.85 10.86 10.05
C GLU A 129 6.44 10.21 9.97
N ASN A 130 6.18 9.37 8.96
CA ASN A 130 4.97 8.56 8.92
C ASN A 130 5.27 7.17 9.47
N ASN A 131 4.66 6.83 10.60
CA ASN A 131 4.86 5.53 11.24
C ASN A 131 4.05 4.41 10.58
N GLY A 132 3.02 4.75 9.80
CA GLY A 132 2.14 3.74 9.20
C GLY A 132 0.85 4.30 8.61
N MET A 133 -0.07 3.41 8.22
CA MET A 133 -1.41 3.81 7.77
C MET A 133 -2.52 2.88 8.27
N PHE A 134 -3.61 3.46 8.78
CA PHE A 134 -4.84 2.74 9.07
C PHE A 134 -5.85 3.01 7.97
N VAL A 135 -6.43 1.95 7.42
CA VAL A 135 -7.23 2.02 6.19
C VAL A 135 -8.66 1.58 6.47
N PHE A 136 -9.62 2.37 5.99
CA PHE A 136 -11.05 2.16 6.16
C PHE A 136 -11.74 2.32 4.80
N GLY A 137 -12.74 1.49 4.51
CA GLY A 137 -13.46 1.60 3.25
C GLY A 137 -14.00 0.28 2.72
N SER A 138 -13.97 0.15 1.40
CA SER A 138 -14.49 -1.02 0.69
C SER A 138 -13.45 -1.65 -0.25
N SER A 139 -13.89 -2.35 -1.29
CA SER A 139 -13.08 -3.26 -2.11
C SER A 139 -11.86 -2.62 -2.79
N LEU A 140 -11.89 -1.31 -3.07
CA LEU A 140 -10.77 -0.60 -3.71
C LEU A 140 -9.54 -0.46 -2.82
N VAL A 141 -9.73 -0.58 -1.50
CA VAL A 141 -8.69 -0.44 -0.49
C VAL A 141 -8.58 -1.67 0.42
N ASP A 142 -9.40 -2.71 0.19
CA ASP A 142 -9.41 -3.97 0.95
C ASP A 142 -8.20 -4.84 0.59
N ASN A 143 -7.46 -5.26 1.63
CA ASN A 143 -6.30 -6.13 1.53
C ASN A 143 -6.60 -7.61 1.81
N GLY A 144 -7.88 -7.98 1.93
CA GLY A 144 -8.35 -9.37 2.06
C GLY A 144 -9.17 -9.66 3.32
N ASN A 145 -9.78 -8.65 3.94
CA ASN A 145 -10.64 -8.87 5.11
C ASN A 145 -11.81 -9.79 4.81
N ASN A 146 -12.42 -9.63 3.62
CA ASN A 146 -13.59 -10.40 3.21
C ASN A 146 -13.34 -11.92 3.14
N ASN A 147 -12.09 -12.35 2.99
CA ASN A 147 -11.73 -13.78 2.96
C ASN A 147 -12.17 -14.48 4.26
N PHE A 148 -12.05 -13.75 5.38
CA PHE A 148 -12.30 -14.21 6.75
C PHE A 148 -13.70 -13.83 7.27
N VAL A 149 -14.56 -13.23 6.43
CA VAL A 149 -15.95 -12.95 6.77
C VAL A 149 -16.82 -14.12 6.33
N GLU A 150 -17.48 -14.73 7.31
CA GLU A 150 -18.45 -15.80 7.06
C GLU A 150 -19.62 -15.29 6.23
N ASN A 151 -20.00 -16.04 5.19
CA ASN A 151 -21.07 -15.68 4.24
C ASN A 151 -20.85 -14.36 3.47
N ALA A 152 -19.61 -13.87 3.37
CA ALA A 152 -19.28 -12.83 2.40
C ALA A 152 -19.28 -13.39 0.97
N THR A 153 -19.92 -12.68 0.04
CA THR A 153 -19.91 -13.05 -1.39
C THR A 153 -18.93 -12.21 -2.21
N SER A 154 -18.62 -10.99 -1.75
CA SER A 154 -17.55 -10.16 -2.30
C SER A 154 -16.19 -10.66 -1.84
N LYS A 155 -15.64 -11.70 -2.51
CA LYS A 155 -14.30 -12.21 -2.25
C LYS A 155 -13.43 -12.14 -3.50
N ALA A 156 -12.13 -11.96 -3.31
CA ALA A 156 -11.08 -11.95 -4.33
C ALA A 156 -9.90 -12.86 -3.92
N ASP A 157 -10.19 -13.95 -3.20
CA ASP A 157 -9.24 -14.95 -2.69
C ASP A 157 -9.07 -16.15 -3.65
N TYR A 158 -9.24 -15.92 -4.95
CA TYR A 158 -9.16 -16.95 -5.97
C TYR A 158 -8.66 -16.39 -7.31
N MET A 159 -8.11 -17.27 -8.13
CA MET A 159 -7.66 -16.91 -9.47
C MET A 159 -8.84 -16.44 -10.34
N PRO A 160 -8.66 -15.39 -11.17
CA PRO A 160 -7.39 -14.75 -11.51
C PRO A 160 -7.00 -13.54 -10.62
N TYR A 161 -7.72 -13.24 -9.53
CA TYR A 161 -7.29 -12.17 -8.62
C TYR A 161 -5.91 -12.49 -8.04
N GLY A 162 -5.06 -11.48 -7.93
CA GLY A 162 -3.69 -11.65 -7.45
C GLY A 162 -2.77 -12.46 -8.37
N VAL A 163 -3.12 -12.67 -9.65
CA VAL A 163 -2.26 -13.34 -10.64
C VAL A 163 -0.86 -12.72 -10.78
N ASP A 164 -0.74 -11.40 -10.60
CA ASP A 164 0.51 -10.64 -10.61
C ASP A 164 1.02 -10.34 -9.19
N PHE A 165 0.25 -10.68 -8.16
CA PHE A 165 0.65 -10.50 -6.77
C PHE A 165 1.61 -11.62 -6.35
N PRO A 166 2.78 -11.34 -5.73
CA PRO A 166 3.78 -12.37 -5.46
C PRO A 166 3.28 -13.56 -4.62
N GLN A 167 2.33 -13.34 -3.72
CA GLN A 167 1.71 -14.38 -2.89
C GLN A 167 0.47 -15.03 -3.53
N GLY A 168 0.11 -14.65 -4.76
CA GLY A 168 -1.10 -15.11 -5.44
C GLY A 168 -2.37 -14.42 -4.92
N PRO A 169 -3.54 -15.08 -5.05
CA PRO A 169 -4.82 -14.53 -4.62
C PRO A 169 -4.82 -14.16 -3.13
N SER A 170 -4.87 -12.86 -2.86
CA SER A 170 -4.75 -12.32 -1.49
C SER A 170 -6.04 -11.70 -0.95
N GLY A 171 -7.09 -11.60 -1.76
CA GLY A 171 -8.31 -10.86 -1.41
C GLY A 171 -8.33 -9.39 -1.87
N ARG A 172 -7.25 -8.92 -2.52
CA ARG A 172 -7.24 -7.65 -3.25
C ARG A 172 -8.07 -7.78 -4.52
N PHE A 173 -9.00 -6.85 -4.74
CA PHE A 173 -9.86 -6.84 -5.93
C PHE A 173 -9.11 -6.29 -7.15
N SER A 174 -7.99 -6.89 -7.52
CA SER A 174 -7.17 -6.53 -8.67
C SER A 174 -6.34 -7.72 -9.16
N ASN A 175 -5.63 -7.57 -10.29
CA ASN A 175 -4.64 -8.56 -10.73
C ASN A 175 -3.43 -8.64 -9.80
N GLY A 176 -3.10 -7.55 -9.10
CA GLY A 176 -1.92 -7.45 -8.24
C GLY A 176 -2.18 -6.55 -7.03
N LYS A 177 -1.32 -5.56 -6.82
CA LYS A 177 -1.47 -4.55 -5.77
C LYS A 177 -2.69 -3.65 -5.98
N ASN A 178 -3.27 -3.21 -4.88
CA ASN A 178 -4.22 -2.10 -4.87
C ASN A 178 -3.51 -0.77 -4.56
N VAL A 179 -4.28 0.32 -4.52
CA VAL A 179 -3.75 1.67 -4.25
C VAL A 179 -3.05 1.80 -2.89
N ILE A 180 -3.48 1.01 -1.89
CA ILE A 180 -2.91 1.03 -0.54
C ILE A 180 -1.53 0.41 -0.52
N ASP A 181 -1.33 -0.71 -1.20
CA ASP A 181 -0.01 -1.33 -1.33
C ASP A 181 0.97 -0.38 -2.03
N ALA A 182 0.55 0.23 -3.14
CA ALA A 182 1.37 1.17 -3.90
C ALA A 182 1.71 2.42 -3.07
N LEU A 183 0.75 2.98 -2.32
CA LEU A 183 1.01 4.07 -1.37
C LEU A 183 1.97 3.65 -0.24
N GLY A 184 1.81 2.43 0.30
CA GLY A 184 2.72 1.89 1.31
C GLY A 184 4.16 1.80 0.82
N GLN A 185 4.37 1.42 -0.44
CA GLN A 185 5.69 1.40 -1.08
C GLN A 185 6.27 2.80 -1.26
N LEU A 186 5.46 3.77 -1.70
CA LEU A 186 5.90 5.17 -1.84
C LEU A 186 6.22 5.82 -0.48
N LEU A 187 5.51 5.42 0.57
CA LEU A 187 5.78 5.80 1.95
C LEU A 187 6.93 5.02 2.59
N LYS A 188 7.53 4.06 1.88
CA LYS A 188 8.61 3.19 2.35
C LYS A 188 8.26 2.45 3.64
N LEU A 189 7.01 2.00 3.76
CA LEU A 189 6.61 1.16 4.90
C LEU A 189 7.36 -0.18 4.83
N PRO A 190 7.79 -0.75 5.97
CA PRO A 190 8.64 -1.93 6.00
C PRO A 190 7.90 -3.21 5.58
N SER A 191 6.58 -3.18 5.55
CA SER A 191 5.75 -4.31 5.10
C SER A 191 4.42 -3.83 4.53
N LEU A 192 3.73 -4.74 3.85
CA LEU A 192 2.36 -4.52 3.39
C LEU A 192 1.40 -4.38 4.58
N ILE A 193 0.37 -3.54 4.42
CA ILE A 193 -0.65 -3.34 5.45
C ILE A 193 -1.50 -4.61 5.59
N PRO A 194 -1.50 -5.28 6.76
CA PRO A 194 -2.24 -6.51 6.95
C PRO A 194 -3.75 -6.24 7.09
N ALA A 195 -4.58 -7.16 6.58
CA ALA A 195 -6.02 -7.15 6.79
C ALA A 195 -6.35 -7.45 8.26
N PHE A 196 -7.21 -6.65 8.89
CA PHE A 196 -7.63 -6.78 10.29
C PHE A 196 -8.12 -8.18 10.64
N LYS A 197 -8.92 -8.81 9.77
CA LYS A 197 -9.50 -10.14 10.03
C LYS A 197 -8.53 -11.29 9.83
N HIS A 198 -7.34 -11.06 9.30
CA HIS A 198 -6.36 -12.12 9.14
C HIS A 198 -5.87 -12.60 10.52
N PRO A 199 -5.82 -13.93 10.80
CA PRO A 199 -5.51 -14.45 12.15
C PRO A 199 -4.14 -14.06 12.73
N ASN A 200 -3.22 -13.65 11.86
CA ASN A 200 -1.87 -13.21 12.24
C ASN A 200 -1.73 -11.69 12.42
N THR A 201 -2.79 -10.91 12.24
CA THR A 201 -2.77 -9.44 12.40
C THR A 201 -2.84 -9.07 13.88
N LYS A 202 -1.71 -9.21 14.57
CA LYS A 202 -1.53 -8.98 16.01
C LYS A 202 -0.06 -8.70 16.35
N GLY A 203 0.19 -8.22 17.55
CA GLY A 203 1.53 -7.92 18.06
C GLY A 203 2.28 -6.93 17.17
N ASN A 204 3.55 -7.20 16.86
CA ASN A 204 4.36 -6.33 16.02
C ASN A 204 3.80 -6.11 14.60
N MET A 205 2.88 -6.96 14.11
CA MET A 205 2.34 -6.81 12.75
C MET A 205 1.45 -5.57 12.58
N ILE A 206 0.89 -5.01 13.67
CA ILE A 206 -0.05 -3.88 13.58
C ILE A 206 0.65 -2.51 13.69
N VAL A 207 1.94 -2.49 14.03
CA VAL A 207 2.65 -1.26 14.42
C VAL A 207 2.82 -0.27 13.27
N HIS A 208 2.76 -0.74 12.02
CA HIS A 208 2.82 0.10 10.82
C HIS A 208 1.45 0.30 10.17
N GLY A 209 0.37 -0.13 10.84
CA GLY A 209 -0.97 0.03 10.32
C GLY A 209 -1.73 -1.28 10.16
N VAL A 210 -3.03 -1.14 9.91
CA VAL A 210 -3.98 -2.23 9.69
C VAL A 210 -5.04 -1.77 8.69
N ASP A 211 -5.41 -2.65 7.77
CA ASP A 211 -6.51 -2.44 6.84
C ASP A 211 -7.80 -3.03 7.42
N PHE A 212 -8.82 -2.19 7.59
CA PHE A 212 -10.15 -2.58 8.06
C PHE A 212 -11.18 -2.62 6.93
N ALA A 213 -10.81 -2.24 5.71
CA ALA A 213 -11.73 -2.15 4.60
C ALA A 213 -12.40 -3.50 4.28
N SER A 214 -13.61 -3.46 3.72
CA SER A 214 -14.38 -4.66 3.44
C SER A 214 -15.18 -4.52 2.15
N GLY A 215 -14.87 -5.36 1.16
CA GLY A 215 -15.55 -5.38 -0.14
C GLY A 215 -17.08 -5.44 -0.02
N GLY A 216 -17.76 -4.55 -0.73
CA GLY A 216 -19.22 -4.43 -0.75
C GLY A 216 -19.81 -3.47 0.29
N SER A 217 -19.05 -3.09 1.33
CA SER A 217 -19.49 -2.09 2.31
C SER A 217 -19.63 -0.69 1.70
N GLY A 218 -20.40 0.17 2.37
CA GLY A 218 -20.49 1.60 2.09
C GLY A 218 -20.21 2.45 3.33
N ILE A 219 -20.52 3.74 3.24
CA ILE A 219 -20.51 4.66 4.37
C ILE A 219 -21.70 4.38 5.30
N LEU A 220 -22.86 4.05 4.72
CA LEU A 220 -24.06 3.66 5.44
C LEU A 220 -24.02 2.17 5.80
N ASP A 221 -24.51 1.83 6.99
CA ASP A 221 -24.52 0.43 7.47
C ASP A 221 -25.48 -0.46 6.67
N GLU A 222 -26.51 0.11 6.04
CA GLU A 222 -27.46 -0.64 5.21
C GLU A 222 -26.90 -0.99 3.82
N THR A 223 -25.81 -0.33 3.41
CA THR A 223 -25.17 -0.55 2.11
C THR A 223 -24.44 -1.90 2.08
N GLY A 224 -24.56 -2.62 0.97
CA GLY A 224 -23.86 -3.89 0.76
C GLY A 224 -24.64 -5.14 1.13
N SER A 225 -25.91 -5.01 1.55
CA SER A 225 -26.80 -6.16 1.85
C SER A 225 -26.95 -7.14 0.68
N VAL A 226 -26.88 -6.66 -0.56
CA VAL A 226 -26.90 -7.49 -1.79
C VAL A 226 -25.57 -8.19 -2.07
N ALA A 227 -24.50 -7.83 -1.36
CA ALA A 227 -23.14 -8.37 -1.49
C ALA A 227 -22.80 -9.35 -0.35
N GLY A 228 -23.83 -9.95 0.26
CA GLY A 228 -23.67 -10.85 1.40
C GLY A 228 -23.27 -10.10 2.68
N ARG A 229 -22.55 -10.79 3.58
CA ARG A 229 -22.08 -10.17 4.82
C ARG A 229 -20.85 -9.29 4.56
N VAL A 230 -20.88 -8.07 5.07
CA VAL A 230 -19.78 -7.10 5.00
C VAL A 230 -19.43 -6.56 6.38
N ILE A 231 -18.24 -5.98 6.53
CA ILE A 231 -17.88 -5.19 7.72
C ILE A 231 -18.19 -3.72 7.40
N THR A 232 -19.27 -3.19 7.98
CA THR A 232 -19.70 -1.81 7.74
C THR A 232 -18.68 -0.80 8.25
N LEU A 233 -18.65 0.43 7.70
CA LEU A 233 -17.66 1.43 8.09
C LEU A 233 -17.69 1.77 9.58
N ASN A 234 -18.88 1.80 10.21
CA ASN A 234 -18.99 1.96 11.67
C ASN A 234 -18.35 0.78 12.42
N GLN A 235 -18.56 -0.45 11.96
CA GLN A 235 -17.92 -1.63 12.55
C GLN A 235 -16.40 -1.66 12.31
N GLN A 236 -15.91 -1.13 11.19
CA GLN A 236 -14.47 -0.97 10.93
C GLN A 236 -13.83 -0.03 11.95
N ILE A 237 -14.46 1.13 12.20
CA ILE A 237 -14.00 2.09 13.22
C ILE A 237 -14.05 1.48 14.62
N LYS A 238 -15.12 0.71 14.92
CA LYS A 238 -15.24 -0.01 16.19
C LYS A 238 -14.15 -1.06 16.37
N ASN A 239 -13.81 -1.81 15.32
CA ASN A 239 -12.71 -2.77 15.35
C ASN A 239 -11.37 -2.08 15.65
N PHE A 240 -11.14 -0.90 15.05
CA PHE A 240 -9.97 -0.09 15.37
C PHE A 240 -9.96 0.37 16.84
N GLU A 241 -11.07 0.93 17.32
CA GLU A 241 -11.22 1.45 18.69
C GLU A 241 -11.04 0.37 19.76
N GLU A 242 -11.71 -0.77 19.59
CA GLU A 242 -11.83 -1.78 20.65
C GLU A 242 -10.70 -2.81 20.62
N ILE A 243 -10.07 -3.04 19.46
CA ILE A 243 -9.07 -4.12 19.29
C ILE A 243 -7.69 -3.54 18.96
N THR A 244 -7.54 -2.90 17.81
CA THR A 244 -6.21 -2.49 17.32
C THR A 244 -5.60 -1.36 18.14
N LEU A 245 -6.40 -0.38 18.57
CA LEU A 245 -5.89 0.77 19.31
C LEU A 245 -5.33 0.41 20.70
N PRO A 246 -6.02 -0.40 21.54
CA PRO A 246 -5.44 -0.90 22.79
C PRO A 246 -4.16 -1.72 22.57
N GLU A 247 -4.15 -2.60 21.57
CA GLU A 247 -2.99 -3.44 21.27
C GLU A 247 -1.80 -2.61 20.79
N LEU A 248 -2.04 -1.61 19.94
CA LEU A 248 -1.00 -0.69 19.45
C LEU A 248 -0.35 0.08 20.62
N LYS A 249 -1.17 0.55 21.57
CA LYS A 249 -0.68 1.20 22.80
C LYS A 249 0.16 0.24 23.65
N ALA A 250 -0.20 -1.04 23.69
CA ALA A 250 0.58 -2.05 24.40
C ALA A 250 1.95 -2.31 23.72
N GLN A 251 2.02 -2.29 22.38
CA GLN A 251 3.26 -2.50 21.64
C GLN A 251 4.20 -1.28 21.69
N LEU A 252 3.64 -0.07 21.60
CA LEU A 252 4.42 1.16 21.40
C LEU A 252 4.41 2.12 22.59
N GLY A 253 3.75 1.77 23.70
CA GLY A 253 3.60 2.64 24.87
C GLY A 253 2.82 3.92 24.57
N ASN A 254 3.32 5.07 25.06
CA ASN A 254 2.74 6.40 24.84
C ASN A 254 3.03 6.92 23.41
N THR A 255 2.59 6.19 22.40
CA THR A 255 2.69 6.61 20.99
C THR A 255 1.49 7.45 20.57
N THR A 256 1.76 8.52 19.82
CA THR A 256 0.73 9.40 19.26
C THR A 256 0.30 8.94 17.88
N LEU A 257 -1.01 8.82 17.66
CA LEU A 257 -1.60 8.49 16.36
C LEU A 257 -1.43 9.59 15.30
N SER A 258 -0.92 10.76 15.68
CA SER A 258 -0.66 11.87 14.77
C SER A 258 0.43 11.58 13.74
N LYS A 259 1.23 10.54 13.97
CA LYS A 259 2.25 10.01 13.04
C LYS A 259 1.69 9.03 12.01
N TYR A 260 0.40 8.68 12.06
CA TYR A 260 -0.21 7.72 11.14
C TYR A 260 -1.17 8.42 10.18
N LEU A 261 -1.24 7.92 8.95
CA LEU A 261 -2.27 8.30 8.00
C LEU A 261 -3.55 7.47 8.23
N PHE A 262 -4.70 8.12 8.17
CA PHE A 262 -6.01 7.49 8.21
C PHE A 262 -6.65 7.62 6.83
N VAL A 263 -6.61 6.55 6.05
CA VAL A 263 -7.12 6.53 4.68
C VAL A 263 -8.57 6.06 4.68
N VAL A 264 -9.47 6.82 4.07
CA VAL A 264 -10.90 6.50 3.97
C VAL A 264 -11.32 6.48 2.51
N GLY A 265 -11.57 5.27 1.98
CA GLY A 265 -12.02 5.04 0.61
C GLY A 265 -13.37 4.34 0.54
N SER A 266 -14.46 5.11 0.66
CA SER A 266 -15.84 4.61 0.69
C SER A 266 -16.81 5.56 -0.03
N GLY A 267 -18.00 5.08 -0.39
CA GLY A 267 -19.07 5.88 -1.00
C GLY A 267 -19.61 5.32 -2.32
N GLY A 268 -18.79 4.62 -3.11
CA GLY A 268 -19.22 4.11 -4.43
C GLY A 268 -20.36 3.09 -4.35
N ASN A 269 -20.29 2.20 -3.35
CA ASN A 269 -21.32 1.19 -3.12
C ASN A 269 -22.63 1.78 -2.58
N ASP A 270 -22.60 2.94 -1.90
CA ASP A 270 -23.84 3.61 -1.46
C ASP A 270 -24.69 4.05 -2.66
N TYR A 271 -24.06 4.27 -3.82
CA TYR A 271 -24.77 4.49 -5.07
C TYR A 271 -25.09 3.17 -5.79
N LEU A 272 -24.10 2.32 -6.06
CA LEU A 272 -24.27 1.11 -6.87
C LEU A 272 -25.09 0.01 -6.18
N LEU A 273 -24.86 -0.19 -4.89
CA LEU A 273 -25.41 -1.28 -4.07
C LEU A 273 -26.43 -0.77 -3.05
N ASN A 274 -26.94 0.46 -3.23
CA ASN A 274 -28.02 1.00 -2.40
C ASN A 274 -28.94 1.96 -3.20
N TYR A 275 -28.54 3.21 -3.45
CA TYR A 275 -29.46 4.23 -4.02
C TYR A 275 -29.98 3.88 -5.43
N PHE A 276 -29.13 3.35 -6.31
CA PHE A 276 -29.50 2.97 -7.68
C PHE A 276 -29.91 1.50 -7.82
N LEU A 277 -30.00 0.74 -6.72
CA LEU A 277 -30.54 -0.62 -6.79
C LEU A 277 -32.01 -0.58 -7.24
N PRO A 278 -32.44 -1.44 -8.19
CA PRO A 278 -33.83 -1.48 -8.64
C PRO A 278 -34.86 -1.74 -7.53
N THR A 279 -34.46 -2.46 -6.48
CA THR A 279 -35.29 -2.75 -5.31
C THR A 279 -35.43 -1.57 -4.35
N ASN A 280 -34.59 -0.53 -4.50
CA ASN A 280 -34.71 0.68 -3.71
C ASN A 280 -35.85 1.55 -4.27
N PRO A 281 -36.91 1.83 -3.48
CA PRO A 281 -38.01 2.68 -3.93
C PRO A 281 -37.62 4.14 -4.15
N ARG A 282 -36.38 4.55 -3.81
CA ARG A 282 -35.85 5.91 -3.97
C ARG A 282 -36.78 6.97 -3.37
N LYS A 283 -37.16 6.76 -2.11
CA LYS A 283 -38.07 7.64 -1.37
C LYS A 283 -37.51 9.03 -1.08
N ILE A 284 -36.20 9.21 -1.22
CA ILE A 284 -35.51 10.48 -1.01
C ILE A 284 -34.77 10.90 -2.29
N SER A 285 -34.58 12.20 -2.47
CA SER A 285 -33.89 12.73 -3.66
C SER A 285 -32.39 12.41 -3.62
N LEU A 286 -31.74 12.43 -4.78
CA LEU A 286 -30.29 12.21 -4.88
C LEU A 286 -29.48 13.24 -4.05
N PRO A 287 -29.82 14.55 -4.06
CA PRO A 287 -29.21 15.52 -3.16
C PRO A 287 -29.37 15.19 -1.68
N ASP A 288 -30.57 14.82 -1.23
CA ASP A 288 -30.84 14.52 0.19
C ASP A 288 -30.11 13.24 0.63
N PHE A 289 -30.11 12.21 -0.22
CA PHE A 289 -29.32 10.99 0.01
C PHE A 289 -27.83 11.31 0.14
N THR A 290 -27.29 12.12 -0.77
CA THR A 290 -25.87 12.49 -0.77
C THR A 290 -25.51 13.35 0.43
N ALA A 291 -26.39 14.26 0.86
CA ALA A 291 -26.21 15.05 2.08
C ALA A 291 -26.21 14.16 3.33
N ASN A 292 -27.09 13.16 3.41
CA ASN A 292 -27.08 12.18 4.50
C ASN A 292 -25.78 11.36 4.51
N LEU A 293 -25.30 10.96 3.32
CA LEU A 293 -24.07 10.20 3.15
C LEU A 293 -22.86 10.98 3.65
N THR A 294 -22.71 12.24 3.22
CA THR A 294 -21.58 13.10 3.64
C THR A 294 -21.66 13.51 5.10
N GLN A 295 -22.86 13.71 5.64
CA GLN A 295 -23.06 13.95 7.07
C GLN A 295 -22.68 12.72 7.92
N SER A 296 -23.00 11.51 7.46
CA SER A 296 -22.61 10.26 8.13
C SER A 296 -21.09 10.08 8.15
N LEU A 297 -20.44 10.29 7.01
CA LEU A 297 -18.98 10.25 6.90
C LEU A 297 -18.30 11.32 7.76
N SER A 298 -18.86 12.53 7.82
CA SER A 298 -18.40 13.61 8.71
C SER A 298 -18.38 13.18 10.18
N THR A 299 -19.42 12.48 10.64
CA THR A 299 -19.50 11.93 12.00
C THR A 299 -18.45 10.83 12.23
N GLN A 300 -18.26 9.94 11.26
CA GLN A 300 -17.26 8.86 11.33
C GLN A 300 -15.82 9.39 11.39
N ILE A 301 -15.49 10.42 10.60
CA ILE A 301 -14.18 11.09 10.65
C ILE A 301 -13.98 11.78 12.02
N GLN A 302 -15.00 12.45 12.55
CA GLN A 302 -14.94 13.04 13.90
C GLN A 302 -14.74 11.97 14.99
N LYS A 303 -15.36 10.80 14.83
CA LYS A 303 -15.11 9.66 15.73
C LYS A 303 -13.65 9.21 15.67
N LEU A 304 -13.08 9.00 14.48
CA LEU A 304 -11.65 8.66 14.35
C LEU A 304 -10.73 9.73 14.94
N HIS A 305 -11.06 11.02 14.78
CA HIS A 305 -10.32 12.11 15.40
C HIS A 305 -10.35 12.05 16.93
N SER A 306 -11.51 11.77 17.51
CA SER A 306 -11.66 11.58 18.97
C SER A 306 -10.80 10.44 19.51
N LEU A 307 -10.49 9.44 18.67
CA LEU A 307 -9.61 8.32 19.00
C LEU A 307 -8.11 8.67 18.88
N GLY A 308 -7.78 9.83 18.32
CA GLY A 308 -6.42 10.36 18.20
C GLY A 308 -5.92 10.53 16.77
N ALA A 309 -6.71 10.17 15.76
CA ALA A 309 -6.35 10.39 14.36
C ALA A 309 -6.18 11.89 14.06
N ARG A 310 -5.14 12.25 13.29
CA ARG A 310 -4.86 13.65 12.92
C ARG A 310 -4.52 13.89 11.46
N LYS A 311 -4.09 12.87 10.71
CA LYS A 311 -3.78 12.97 9.28
C LYS A 311 -4.77 12.10 8.51
N PHE A 312 -5.67 12.71 7.76
CA PHE A 312 -6.71 12.00 7.02
C PHE A 312 -6.50 12.11 5.51
N VAL A 313 -6.68 10.99 4.81
CA VAL A 313 -6.65 10.90 3.35
C VAL A 313 -8.02 10.42 2.89
N LEU A 314 -8.81 11.31 2.32
CA LEU A 314 -10.15 11.01 1.80
C LEU A 314 -10.04 10.68 0.31
N VAL A 315 -10.51 9.50 -0.09
CA VAL A 315 -10.44 9.05 -1.48
C VAL A 315 -11.79 9.27 -2.14
N SER A 316 -11.82 9.98 -3.26
CA SER A 316 -13.05 10.24 -4.00
C SER A 316 -13.59 9.00 -4.71
N VAL A 317 -14.85 9.06 -5.11
CA VAL A 317 -15.50 8.02 -5.92
C VAL A 317 -15.15 8.25 -7.38
N TYR A 318 -14.63 7.25 -8.09
CA TYR A 318 -14.29 7.38 -9.51
C TYR A 318 -15.54 7.41 -10.42
N PRO A 319 -15.41 7.57 -11.77
CA PRO A 319 -16.56 7.67 -12.67
C PRO A 319 -17.39 6.37 -12.75
N LEU A 320 -18.33 6.19 -11.80
CA LEU A 320 -19.16 4.99 -11.67
C LEU A 320 -19.94 4.67 -12.94
N GLY A 321 -20.37 5.69 -13.69
CA GLY A 321 -21.09 5.51 -14.94
C GLY A 321 -20.25 4.86 -16.04
N CYS A 322 -18.92 4.89 -15.93
CA CYS A 322 -17.98 4.43 -16.94
C CYS A 322 -17.43 3.02 -16.71
N ILE A 323 -17.75 2.37 -15.58
CA ILE A 323 -17.22 1.02 -15.32
C ILE A 323 -17.86 -0.03 -16.23
N PRO A 324 -17.14 -1.12 -16.57
CA PRO A 324 -17.66 -2.14 -17.49
C PRO A 324 -18.98 -2.77 -17.05
N PHE A 325 -19.18 -2.97 -15.74
CA PHE A 325 -20.43 -3.50 -15.17
C PHE A 325 -21.64 -2.64 -15.55
N VAL A 326 -21.53 -1.32 -15.38
CA VAL A 326 -22.60 -0.37 -15.67
C VAL A 326 -22.86 -0.32 -17.17
N LYS A 327 -21.80 -0.22 -17.98
CA LYS A 327 -21.91 -0.18 -19.44
C LYS A 327 -22.55 -1.45 -20.02
N LYS A 328 -22.20 -2.63 -19.51
CA LYS A 328 -22.81 -3.90 -19.92
C LYS A 328 -24.25 -4.03 -19.45
N THR A 329 -24.58 -3.56 -18.25
CA THR A 329 -25.95 -3.60 -17.72
C THR A 329 -26.88 -2.69 -18.52
N PHE A 330 -26.43 -1.49 -18.89
CA PHE A 330 -27.21 -0.51 -19.65
C PHE A 330 -26.77 -0.43 -21.12
N TRP A 331 -26.63 -1.58 -21.78
CA TRP A 331 -26.10 -1.69 -23.15
C TRP A 331 -26.87 -0.88 -24.22
N LEU A 332 -28.14 -0.54 -23.98
CA LEU A 332 -28.94 0.33 -24.86
C LEU A 332 -28.52 1.81 -24.81
N HIS A 333 -27.70 2.20 -23.83
CA HIS A 333 -27.16 3.55 -23.68
C HIS A 333 -25.64 3.50 -23.91
N PRO A 334 -25.17 3.59 -25.17
CA PRO A 334 -23.74 3.50 -25.46
C PRO A 334 -22.99 4.65 -24.78
N GLY A 335 -21.95 4.32 -24.00
CA GLY A 335 -21.13 5.27 -23.26
C GLY A 335 -21.29 5.18 -21.76
N CYS A 336 -20.84 6.20 -21.03
CA CYS A 336 -20.97 6.25 -19.58
C CYS A 336 -22.39 6.67 -19.16
N MET A 337 -22.91 6.05 -18.10
CA MET A 337 -24.20 6.43 -17.52
C MET A 337 -24.11 7.77 -16.80
N ILE A 338 -24.71 8.81 -17.39
CA ILE A 338 -24.65 10.20 -16.91
C ILE A 338 -25.13 10.31 -15.47
N GLY A 339 -26.30 9.76 -15.13
CA GLY A 339 -26.87 9.88 -13.78
C GLY A 339 -26.01 9.29 -12.66
N LEU A 340 -25.24 8.23 -12.94
CA LEU A 340 -24.28 7.65 -11.99
C LEU A 340 -23.06 8.55 -11.82
N ASN A 341 -22.56 9.15 -12.91
CA ASN A 341 -21.47 10.11 -12.86
C ASN A 341 -21.88 11.41 -12.16
N GLU A 342 -23.11 11.90 -12.37
CA GLU A 342 -23.65 13.06 -11.66
C GLU A 342 -23.74 12.80 -10.15
N ALA A 343 -24.16 11.61 -9.74
CA ALA A 343 -24.17 11.21 -8.34
C ALA A 343 -22.75 11.18 -7.74
N ALA A 344 -21.79 10.55 -8.43
CA ALA A 344 -20.40 10.52 -8.00
C ALA A 344 -19.80 11.94 -7.89
N LEU A 345 -20.03 12.80 -8.89
CA LEU A 345 -19.57 14.19 -8.88
C LEU A 345 -20.24 15.03 -7.77
N LEU A 346 -21.52 14.79 -7.47
CA LEU A 346 -22.20 15.46 -6.36
C LEU A 346 -21.57 15.08 -5.03
N PHE A 347 -21.34 13.78 -4.79
CA PHE A 347 -20.64 13.30 -3.60
C PHE A 347 -19.24 13.87 -3.48
N ASN A 348 -18.44 13.78 -4.55
CA ASN A 348 -17.05 14.21 -4.56
C ASN A 348 -16.90 15.71 -4.28
N ARG A 349 -17.81 16.55 -4.79
CA ARG A 349 -17.85 17.98 -4.44
C ARG A 349 -18.08 18.20 -2.96
N GLN A 350 -19.04 17.51 -2.36
CA GLN A 350 -19.29 17.60 -0.92
C GLN A 350 -18.14 17.02 -0.08
N LEU A 351 -17.51 15.93 -0.53
CA LEU A 351 -16.35 15.32 0.12
C LEU A 351 -15.13 16.27 0.09
N LYS A 352 -14.88 16.94 -1.04
CA LYS A 352 -13.83 17.97 -1.15
C LYS A 352 -14.13 19.17 -0.26
N SER A 353 -15.39 19.62 -0.17
CA SER A 353 -15.78 20.67 0.79
C SER A 353 -15.57 20.25 2.24
N LEU A 354 -15.83 18.99 2.58
CA LEU A 354 -15.68 18.45 3.93
C LEU A 354 -14.24 18.61 4.47
N VAL A 355 -13.23 18.57 3.59
CA VAL A 355 -11.83 18.85 3.95
C VAL A 355 -11.65 20.21 4.62
N ASN A 356 -12.41 21.23 4.20
CA ASN A 356 -12.38 22.56 4.80
C ASN A 356 -13.38 22.68 5.96
N ASP A 357 -14.59 22.14 5.80
CA ASP A 357 -15.66 22.27 6.79
C ASP A 357 -15.34 21.56 8.12
N LEU A 358 -14.50 20.51 8.07
CA LEU A 358 -14.05 19.79 9.26
C LEU A 358 -12.86 20.44 9.97
N LYS A 359 -12.07 21.31 9.32
CA LYS A 359 -10.92 21.97 9.97
C LYS A 359 -11.27 22.62 11.32
N PRO A 360 -12.33 23.43 11.46
CA PRO A 360 -12.68 24.03 12.75
C PRO A 360 -13.17 23.00 13.78
N LYS A 361 -13.66 21.83 13.34
CA LYS A 361 -14.18 20.77 14.22
C LYS A 361 -13.10 19.78 14.66
N LEU A 362 -11.99 19.70 13.91
CA LEU A 362 -10.92 18.72 14.10
C LEU A 362 -9.60 19.44 14.43
N PRO A 363 -9.48 20.04 15.63
CA PRO A 363 -8.28 20.80 16.00
C PRO A 363 -7.03 19.93 15.88
N GLY A 364 -5.97 20.56 15.38
CA GLY A 364 -4.69 19.91 15.12
C GLY A 364 -4.74 18.86 14.02
N SER A 365 -5.75 18.81 13.16
CA SER A 365 -5.83 17.81 12.08
C SER A 365 -5.54 18.40 10.72
N ASN A 366 -4.99 17.56 9.84
CA ASN A 366 -4.80 17.84 8.43
C ASN A 366 -5.56 16.78 7.63
N LEU A 367 -6.40 17.24 6.71
CA LEU A 367 -7.19 16.41 5.84
C LEU A 367 -6.78 16.72 4.41
N MET A 368 -6.66 15.67 3.60
CA MET A 368 -6.52 15.79 2.15
C MET A 368 -7.56 14.94 1.43
N TYR A 369 -7.74 15.23 0.16
CA TYR A 369 -8.66 14.60 -0.78
C TYR A 369 -7.87 14.14 -2.01
N ILE A 370 -8.07 12.90 -2.43
CA ILE A 370 -7.53 12.34 -3.67
C ILE A 370 -8.66 12.29 -4.69
N ASP A 371 -8.48 12.96 -5.82
CA ASP A 371 -9.47 13.07 -6.88
C ASP A 371 -9.38 11.92 -7.89
N THR A 372 -9.69 10.70 -7.42
CA THR A 372 -9.67 9.51 -8.28
C THR A 372 -10.62 9.63 -9.47
N TYR A 373 -11.70 10.41 -9.34
CA TYR A 373 -12.60 10.73 -10.45
C TYR A 373 -11.86 11.36 -11.62
N ASN A 374 -11.18 12.46 -11.40
CA ASN A 374 -10.46 13.17 -12.47
C ASN A 374 -9.25 12.38 -12.96
N ILE A 375 -8.54 11.68 -12.07
CA ILE A 375 -7.41 10.81 -12.45
C ILE A 375 -7.87 9.71 -13.42
N ILE A 376 -8.93 8.98 -13.06
CA ILE A 376 -9.45 7.91 -13.91
C ILE A 376 -10.12 8.47 -15.15
N LYS A 377 -10.83 9.61 -15.06
CA LYS A 377 -11.43 10.25 -16.24
C LYS A 377 -10.37 10.63 -17.28
N ASP A 378 -9.24 11.17 -16.86
CA ASP A 378 -8.11 11.46 -17.76
C ASP A 378 -7.46 10.18 -18.32
N ILE A 379 -7.44 9.07 -17.57
CA ILE A 379 -7.04 7.76 -18.11
C ILE A 379 -7.99 7.31 -19.21
N LEU A 380 -9.31 7.41 -18.99
CA LEU A 380 -10.32 6.99 -19.95
C LEU A 380 -10.32 7.86 -21.22
N ASP A 381 -10.12 9.17 -21.07
CA ASP A 381 -10.12 10.12 -22.20
C ASP A 381 -8.82 10.09 -23.00
N ASN A 382 -7.69 9.88 -22.32
CA ASN A 382 -6.35 9.89 -22.90
C ASN A 382 -5.54 8.64 -22.49
N PRO A 383 -5.91 7.44 -22.96
CA PRO A 383 -5.35 6.18 -22.46
C PRO A 383 -3.94 5.87 -22.99
N SER A 384 -3.66 6.11 -24.28
CA SER A 384 -2.38 5.71 -24.90
C SER A 384 -1.15 6.33 -24.24
N PRO A 385 -1.12 7.65 -23.89
CA PRO A 385 0.03 8.25 -23.20
C PRO A 385 0.33 7.65 -21.82
N LYS A 386 -0.63 6.92 -21.24
CA LYS A 386 -0.54 6.28 -19.92
C LYS A 386 -0.34 4.77 -20.01
N GLY A 387 -0.18 4.24 -21.24
CA GLY A 387 0.06 2.82 -21.49
C GLY A 387 -1.19 1.97 -21.65
N PHE A 388 -2.40 2.57 -21.66
CA PHE A 388 -3.64 1.82 -21.79
C PHE A 388 -4.14 1.79 -23.24
N ASN A 389 -4.66 0.63 -23.64
CA ASN A 389 -5.30 0.42 -24.94
C ASN A 389 -6.75 -0.06 -24.81
N ASP A 390 -7.15 -0.59 -23.65
CA ASP A 390 -8.52 -1.01 -23.39
C ASP A 390 -9.06 -0.32 -22.13
N THR A 391 -9.99 0.61 -22.35
CA THR A 391 -10.67 1.39 -21.31
C THR A 391 -12.07 0.87 -21.01
N GLU A 392 -12.46 -0.21 -21.66
CA GLU A 392 -13.87 -0.50 -22.00
C GLU A 392 -14.29 -1.89 -21.54
N ASN A 393 -13.37 -2.86 -21.65
CA ASN A 393 -13.57 -4.25 -21.30
C ASN A 393 -12.88 -4.61 -19.99
N THR A 394 -13.27 -5.76 -19.45
CA THR A 394 -12.67 -6.38 -18.27
C THR A 394 -11.47 -7.22 -18.72
N CYS A 395 -10.35 -7.14 -18.01
CA CYS A 395 -9.22 -8.04 -18.29
C CYS A 395 -9.54 -9.49 -17.91
N CYS A 396 -10.27 -9.76 -16.83
CA CYS A 396 -10.70 -11.11 -16.47
C CYS A 396 -12.05 -11.49 -17.08
N GLU A 397 -12.31 -12.80 -17.19
CA GLU A 397 -13.63 -13.33 -17.53
C GLU A 397 -14.63 -12.97 -16.42
N VAL A 398 -15.65 -12.17 -16.74
CA VAL A 398 -16.70 -11.79 -15.80
C VAL A 398 -18.03 -12.40 -16.27
N PRO A 399 -18.66 -13.31 -15.51
CA PRO A 399 -19.91 -13.93 -15.89
C PRO A 399 -21.05 -12.92 -15.78
N SER A 400 -21.88 -12.83 -16.81
CA SER A 400 -23.08 -11.99 -16.82
C SER A 400 -24.16 -12.56 -15.91
N PHE A 401 -25.17 -11.75 -15.57
CA PHE A 401 -26.35 -12.20 -14.83
C PHE A 401 -27.06 -13.39 -15.50
N LEU A 402 -27.12 -13.41 -16.84
CA LEU A 402 -27.72 -14.51 -17.61
C LEU A 402 -26.96 -15.83 -17.44
N ASN A 403 -25.65 -15.75 -17.17
CA ASN A 403 -24.77 -16.89 -16.98
C ASN A 403 -24.53 -17.18 -15.48
N GLY A 404 -25.41 -16.69 -14.59
CA GLY A 404 -25.33 -16.93 -13.14
C GLY A 404 -24.24 -16.14 -12.41
N GLY A 405 -23.65 -15.13 -13.05
CA GLY A 405 -22.68 -14.22 -12.45
C GLY A 405 -23.30 -12.95 -11.87
N ASN A 406 -22.48 -12.11 -11.23
CA ASN A 406 -22.91 -10.79 -10.73
C ASN A 406 -22.52 -9.64 -11.67
N GLY A 407 -21.86 -9.92 -12.81
CA GLY A 407 -21.41 -8.90 -13.76
C GLY A 407 -20.25 -8.02 -13.28
N ILE A 408 -19.76 -8.22 -12.04
CA ILE A 408 -18.68 -7.44 -11.43
C ILE A 408 -17.44 -8.30 -11.25
N LEU A 409 -17.54 -9.38 -10.48
CA LEU A 409 -16.39 -10.16 -10.05
C LEU A 409 -15.92 -11.12 -11.16
N CYS A 410 -14.63 -11.39 -11.19
CA CYS A 410 -14.07 -12.42 -12.06
C CYS A 410 -14.73 -13.77 -11.77
N LYS A 411 -14.91 -14.57 -12.83
CA LYS A 411 -15.25 -15.97 -12.69
C LYS A 411 -14.13 -16.67 -11.94
N ARG A 412 -14.50 -17.47 -10.94
CA ARG A 412 -13.56 -18.32 -10.20
C ARG A 412 -12.85 -19.27 -11.16
N ASP A 413 -11.52 -19.23 -11.11
CA ASP A 413 -10.61 -19.99 -11.98
C ASP A 413 -10.81 -19.71 -13.48
N GLY A 414 -11.35 -18.53 -13.81
CA GLY A 414 -11.49 -18.03 -15.17
C GLY A 414 -10.18 -17.49 -15.75
N SER A 415 -10.17 -17.23 -17.05
CA SER A 415 -9.00 -16.64 -17.73
C SER A 415 -8.84 -15.14 -17.43
N ALA A 416 -7.61 -14.65 -17.46
CA ALA A 416 -7.27 -13.23 -17.54
C ALA A 416 -6.61 -12.89 -18.87
N CYS A 417 -6.73 -11.63 -19.28
CA CYS A 417 -6.13 -11.08 -20.49
C CYS A 417 -4.61 -11.23 -20.48
N GLY A 418 -3.99 -11.24 -21.68
CA GLY A 418 -2.56 -11.52 -21.88
C GLY A 418 -1.60 -10.38 -21.54
N ASN A 419 -2.05 -9.11 -21.52
CA ASN A 419 -1.31 -7.96 -20.98
C ASN A 419 -2.21 -7.08 -20.11
N ARG A 420 -2.20 -7.33 -18.79
CA ARG A 420 -3.03 -6.64 -17.81
C ARG A 420 -2.64 -5.16 -17.63
N GLY A 421 -1.39 -4.80 -17.91
CA GLY A 421 -0.90 -3.42 -17.85
C GLY A 421 -1.53 -2.49 -18.89
N ASN A 422 -2.15 -3.03 -19.94
CA ASN A 422 -2.80 -2.25 -20.99
C ASN A 422 -4.31 -2.06 -20.77
N TYR A 423 -4.88 -2.63 -19.70
CA TYR A 423 -6.30 -2.55 -19.35
C TYR A 423 -6.50 -1.60 -18.17
N VAL A 424 -7.55 -0.78 -18.23
CA VAL A 424 -7.95 0.07 -17.10
C VAL A 424 -8.62 -0.76 -16.00
N PHE A 425 -9.50 -1.68 -16.38
CA PHE A 425 -10.32 -2.46 -15.45
C PHE A 425 -9.88 -3.92 -15.42
N PHE A 426 -9.63 -4.44 -14.21
CA PHE A 426 -9.34 -5.85 -14.05
C PHE A 426 -10.61 -6.69 -14.18
N ASP A 427 -11.66 -6.29 -13.46
CA ASP A 427 -12.98 -6.91 -13.51
C ASP A 427 -14.07 -5.88 -13.90
N GLY A 428 -15.34 -6.16 -13.64
CA GLY A 428 -16.45 -5.27 -14.00
C GLY A 428 -16.48 -3.92 -13.28
N LEU A 429 -15.68 -3.73 -12.23
CA LEU A 429 -15.70 -2.54 -11.38
C LEU A 429 -14.30 -2.06 -11.00
N HIS A 430 -13.39 -2.97 -10.70
CA HIS A 430 -12.13 -2.65 -10.05
C HIS A 430 -11.00 -2.40 -11.06
N PRO A 431 -10.11 -1.42 -10.77
CA PRO A 431 -8.96 -1.12 -11.61
C PRO A 431 -7.89 -2.23 -11.57
N THR A 432 -7.07 -2.27 -12.61
CA THR A 432 -5.82 -3.05 -12.62
C THR A 432 -4.76 -2.44 -11.70
N GLU A 433 -3.75 -3.23 -11.34
CA GLU A 433 -2.56 -2.76 -10.60
C GLU A 433 -1.92 -1.55 -11.28
N ALA A 434 -1.85 -1.54 -12.62
CA ALA A 434 -1.29 -0.43 -13.38
C ALA A 434 -2.03 0.90 -13.15
N VAL A 435 -3.37 0.86 -13.06
CA VAL A 435 -4.16 2.05 -12.72
C VAL A 435 -3.97 2.42 -11.24
N ASN A 436 -3.91 1.44 -10.34
CA ASN A 436 -3.67 1.67 -8.92
C ASN A 436 -2.32 2.37 -8.67
N ASP A 437 -1.27 1.96 -9.40
CA ASP A 437 0.05 2.60 -9.34
C ASP A 437 0.00 4.06 -9.79
N ILE A 438 -0.75 4.38 -10.85
CA ILE A 438 -0.93 5.78 -11.30
C ILE A 438 -1.66 6.60 -10.25
N ILE A 439 -2.72 6.07 -9.66
CA ILE A 439 -3.47 6.75 -8.59
C ILE A 439 -2.56 7.01 -7.40
N ALA A 440 -1.79 6.01 -6.95
CA ALA A 440 -0.90 6.14 -5.81
C ALA A 440 0.22 7.15 -6.07
N ASN A 441 0.85 7.13 -7.26
CA ASN A 441 1.88 8.11 -7.62
C ASN A 441 1.32 9.55 -7.63
N LYS A 442 0.15 9.77 -8.24
CA LYS A 442 -0.49 11.10 -8.25
C LYS A 442 -0.88 11.54 -6.84
N ALA A 443 -1.47 10.64 -6.05
CA ALA A 443 -1.80 10.90 -4.65
C ALA A 443 -0.55 11.27 -3.82
N TYR A 444 0.60 10.66 -4.11
CA TYR A 444 1.83 10.87 -3.36
C TYR A 444 2.56 12.15 -3.72
N THR A 445 2.71 12.49 -5.01
CA THR A 445 3.60 13.60 -5.44
C THR A 445 2.91 14.72 -6.22
N SER A 446 1.67 14.57 -6.65
CA SER A 446 1.04 15.60 -7.49
C SER A 446 0.86 16.92 -6.73
N ASN A 447 0.89 18.04 -7.44
CA ASN A 447 0.50 19.35 -6.91
C ASN A 447 -0.72 19.92 -7.67
N LEU A 448 -1.36 19.13 -8.52
CA LEU A 448 -2.54 19.55 -9.27
C LEU A 448 -3.80 19.42 -8.41
N GLU A 449 -4.55 20.51 -8.26
CA GLU A 449 -5.81 20.52 -7.49
C GLU A 449 -6.92 19.61 -8.04
N THR A 450 -6.77 19.21 -9.31
CA THR A 450 -7.61 18.24 -10.01
C THR A 450 -7.22 16.79 -9.73
N GLU A 451 -6.16 16.55 -8.96
CA GLU A 451 -5.69 15.21 -8.58
C GLU A 451 -5.62 15.05 -7.06
N VAL A 452 -5.21 16.10 -6.34
CA VAL A 452 -5.11 16.12 -4.88
C VAL A 452 -5.52 17.48 -4.32
N PHE A 453 -6.02 17.54 -3.08
CA PHE A 453 -6.37 18.81 -2.43
C PHE A 453 -6.34 18.70 -0.89
N PRO A 454 -5.84 19.71 -0.15
CA PRO A 454 -5.08 20.87 -0.61
C PRO A 454 -3.58 20.56 -0.78
N MET A 455 -3.18 19.31 -0.49
CA MET A 455 -1.79 18.84 -0.48
C MET A 455 -1.76 17.38 -0.92
N ASN A 456 -0.58 16.85 -1.25
CA ASN A 456 -0.38 15.43 -1.53
C ASN A 456 0.00 14.62 -0.27
N VAL A 457 0.03 13.29 -0.41
CA VAL A 457 0.34 12.37 0.69
C VAL A 457 1.76 12.58 1.21
N GLN A 458 2.73 12.91 0.34
CA GLN A 458 4.10 13.19 0.77
C GLN A 458 4.15 14.41 1.72
N GLN A 459 3.50 15.51 1.35
CA GLN A 459 3.39 16.72 2.17
C GLN A 459 2.67 16.43 3.49
N LEU A 460 1.52 15.74 3.43
CA LEU A 460 0.75 15.38 4.62
C LEU A 460 1.56 14.51 5.61
N ALA A 461 2.30 13.53 5.07
CA ALA A 461 3.16 12.65 5.86
C ALA A 461 4.24 13.43 6.63
N GLN A 462 4.79 14.49 6.02
CA GLN A 462 5.84 15.32 6.58
C GLN A 462 5.37 16.35 7.63
N ILE A 463 4.07 16.58 7.78
CA ILE A 463 3.56 17.53 8.79
C ILE A 463 3.89 17.03 10.20
N GLN A 464 4.75 17.77 10.90
CA GLN A 464 5.00 17.61 12.32
C GLN A 464 3.88 18.28 13.12
N GLN A 465 3.40 17.61 14.17
CA GLN A 465 2.45 18.24 15.08
C GLN A 465 3.22 18.98 16.16
N VAL A 466 3.00 20.29 16.23
CA VAL A 466 3.42 21.08 17.39
C VAL A 466 2.59 20.57 18.57
N GLN A 467 3.25 19.94 19.55
CA GLN A 467 2.62 19.69 20.85
C GLN A 467 2.30 21.06 21.45
N LEU A 468 1.02 21.38 21.54
CA LEU A 468 0.51 22.50 22.33
C LEU A 468 0.37 22.07 23.79
#